data_AF-A0A3N4I588-F1
#
_entry.id   AF-A0A3N4I588-F1
#
_cell.length_a   1.000
_cell.length_b   1.000
_cell.length_c   1.000
_cell.angle_alpha   90.00
_cell.angle_beta   90.00
_cell.angle_gamma   90.00
#
_symmetry.space_group_name_H-M   'P 1'
#
loop_
_entity.id
_entity.type
_entity.pdbx_description
1 polymer ?
#
loop_
_entity_poly.entity_id
_entity_poly.type
_entity_poly.pdbx_seq_one_letter_code
_entity_poly.pdbx_strand_id
1 'polypeptide(L)'
;MRPISKEVLLILLERFRNYSRTGYKEDVAAFMPQIQALINFPSPRIIIGVVGDTGSGKSSLINALLEEEQLVSTSGMKACTAVVTEIQYNFESEGYRAEIRFLGRQCWKGELEYLFTELEGGEDDVKLDDEAMSVWEKVKAVYPGIKQISELRQHSVNQLIDDLTVGCLFDQVIPINASTAPEFNAKITEYLASRAHTEAAETRLQYWPLIEAVSIYIHSPLLLSGVVLVDLPGTRDSNAGRSTIADRYLRKCTHFLVVAGIKRAVDNATARDICSGIFDNRMAMDGMLEKVAFVCTQTDDINKSEIYRELPRWDTRDSDEARLGTLKTQLTNAVETRKSLKQQISVAESCYIKTDKRLTKWEERQSQVEDEGLEFPLYFSGNSAERKKRKREDAPHTTPTKRSKEDNTITLGPPESDDENEEEEEDADCDCDDEEDDSVARVAKNGEDLDKIIKDLKAEKKALSKAKSFKAKEAKLENTRITALKAEIAALETSINNRCILARNEFSKAAIRRQYASSIKAADDESFANADPDSDLEVIKMRRDYGAVERSFPVFCVSSRAYQRFKGRLGEEKDDKFKDEESTEIPALQRHLL
;
A
#
# COMPACT_ATOMS: atom_id res chain seq x y z
N MET A 1 5.24 24.67 27.90
CA MET A 1 5.63 26.04 27.46
C MET A 1 5.64 26.03 25.95
N ARG A 2 4.83 26.85 25.26
CA ARG A 2 4.95 26.97 23.79
C ARG A 2 6.34 27.57 23.49
N PRO A 3 7.14 27.01 22.57
CA PRO A 3 8.39 27.64 22.18
C PRO A 3 8.05 29.03 21.66
N ILE A 4 8.66 30.06 22.25
CA ILE A 4 8.58 31.42 21.71
C ILE A 4 9.15 31.33 20.30
N SER A 5 8.34 31.56 19.27
CA SER A 5 8.82 31.41 17.90
C SER A 5 9.98 32.39 17.70
N LYS A 6 11.01 31.95 16.97
CA LYS A 6 12.17 32.77 16.62
C LYS A 6 11.73 34.09 15.98
N GLU A 7 10.60 34.10 15.27
CA GLU A 7 9.96 35.30 14.72
C GLU A 7 9.53 36.29 15.80
N VAL A 8 8.91 35.85 16.89
CA VAL A 8 8.55 36.73 18.01
C VAL A 8 9.80 37.36 18.62
N LEU A 9 10.89 36.60 18.77
CA LEU A 9 12.17 37.13 19.26
C LEU A 9 12.83 38.10 18.27
N LEU A 10 12.71 37.87 16.96
CA LEU A 10 13.20 38.78 15.92
C LEU A 10 12.39 40.08 15.87
N ILE A 11 11.07 40.01 15.98
CA ILE A 11 10.19 41.19 16.10
C ILE A 11 10.52 41.96 17.39
N LEU A 12 10.80 41.25 18.49
CA LEU A 12 11.26 41.85 19.73
C LEU A 12 12.60 42.57 19.53
N LEU A 13 13.58 41.94 18.88
CA LEU A 13 14.88 42.53 18.58
C LEU A 13 14.74 43.80 17.72
N GLU A 14 13.85 43.79 16.72
CA GLU A 14 13.59 44.94 15.87
C GLU A 14 12.91 46.09 16.63
N ARG A 15 11.94 45.78 17.50
CA ARG A 15 11.33 46.76 18.39
C ARG A 15 12.35 47.36 19.35
N PHE A 16 13.20 46.55 19.98
CA PHE A 16 14.25 47.03 20.89
C PHE A 16 15.30 47.89 20.15
N ARG A 17 15.64 47.56 18.90
CA ARG A 17 16.46 48.44 18.04
C ARG A 17 15.82 49.81 17.82
N ASN A 18 14.50 49.87 17.62
CA ASN A 18 13.80 51.15 17.49
C ASN A 18 13.78 51.94 18.81
N TYR A 19 13.62 51.26 19.95
CA TYR A 19 13.69 51.89 21.28
C TYR A 19 15.10 52.34 21.68
N SER A 20 16.16 51.80 21.07
CA SER A 20 17.54 52.29 21.29
C SER A 20 17.77 53.75 20.90
N ARG A 21 16.85 54.32 20.08
CA ARG A 21 16.83 55.73 19.66
C ARG A 21 16.06 56.64 20.63
N THR A 22 15.49 56.09 21.69
CA THR A 22 14.72 56.81 22.73
C THR A 22 15.52 56.95 24.03
N GLY A 23 14.94 57.58 25.06
CA GLY A 23 15.59 57.80 26.37
C GLY A 23 15.92 56.53 27.17
N TYR A 24 15.52 55.34 26.71
CA TYR A 24 15.72 54.04 27.39
C TYR A 24 16.98 53.29 26.90
N LYS A 25 18.00 54.02 26.44
CA LYS A 25 19.19 53.45 25.77
C LYS A 25 19.98 52.47 26.64
N GLU A 26 20.08 52.72 27.94
CA GLU A 26 20.84 51.88 28.88
C GLU A 26 20.15 50.54 29.14
N ASP A 27 18.83 50.54 29.35
CA ASP A 27 18.04 49.32 29.52
C ASP A 27 18.05 48.46 28.25
N VAL A 28 17.87 49.09 27.08
CA VAL A 28 17.94 48.40 25.78
C VAL A 28 19.32 47.78 25.56
N ALA A 29 20.40 48.46 25.94
CA ALA A 29 21.76 47.92 25.81
C ALA A 29 22.01 46.68 26.68
N ALA A 30 21.33 46.56 27.84
CA ALA A 30 21.41 45.38 28.71
C ALA A 30 20.62 44.18 28.17
N PHE A 31 19.43 44.42 27.57
CA PHE A 31 18.57 43.35 27.06
C PHE A 31 18.94 42.87 25.65
N MET A 32 19.55 43.71 24.81
CA MET A 32 19.99 43.33 23.46
C MET A 32 20.89 42.07 23.42
N PRO A 33 21.96 41.95 24.23
CA PRO A 33 22.77 40.73 24.24
C PRO A 33 22.00 39.51 24.77
N GLN A 34 21.02 39.69 25.66
CA GLN A 34 20.19 38.59 26.17
C GLN A 34 19.20 38.09 25.11
N ILE A 35 18.55 38.99 24.37
CA ILE A 35 17.68 38.64 23.24
C ILE A 35 18.50 37.98 22.12
N GLN A 36 19.69 38.50 21.83
CA GLN A 36 20.60 37.88 20.86
C GLN A 36 21.06 36.49 21.32
N ALA A 37 21.35 36.32 22.62
CA ALA A 37 21.67 35.03 23.21
C ALA A 37 20.50 34.06 23.15
N LEU A 38 19.25 34.52 23.32
CA LEU A 38 18.03 33.70 23.17
C LEU A 38 17.74 33.33 21.71
N ILE A 39 18.01 34.22 20.75
CA ILE A 39 17.89 33.92 19.31
C ILE A 39 18.96 32.92 18.86
N ASN A 40 20.16 33.04 19.43
CA ASN A 40 21.27 32.13 19.19
C ASN A 40 21.22 30.89 20.09
N PHE A 41 20.29 30.83 21.05
CA PHE A 41 20.12 29.68 21.91
C PHE A 41 19.63 28.54 21.02
N PRO A 42 20.37 27.42 20.93
CA PRO A 42 19.92 26.31 20.12
C PRO A 42 18.58 25.84 20.69
N SER A 43 17.54 25.88 19.86
CA SER A 43 16.26 25.26 20.20
C SER A 43 16.54 23.83 20.64
N PRO A 44 15.96 23.35 21.75
CA PRO A 44 16.14 21.96 22.16
C PRO A 44 15.70 21.06 21.00
N ARG A 45 16.65 20.35 20.39
CA ARG A 45 16.38 19.44 19.28
C ARG A 45 15.86 18.14 19.87
N ILE A 46 14.61 17.82 19.57
CA ILE A 46 14.01 16.54 19.95
C ILE A 46 14.33 15.56 18.82
N ILE A 47 15.32 14.71 19.04
CA ILE A 47 15.73 13.69 18.07
C ILE A 47 14.92 12.43 18.37
N ILE A 48 14.08 12.04 17.42
CA ILE A 48 13.20 10.86 17.51
C ILE A 48 13.73 9.78 16.58
N GLY A 49 14.26 8.70 17.16
CA GLY A 49 14.71 7.53 16.41
C GLY A 49 13.54 6.61 16.07
N VAL A 50 13.32 6.34 14.78
CA VAL A 50 12.32 5.36 14.32
C VAL A 50 13.00 4.01 14.15
N VAL A 51 12.68 3.06 15.02
CA VAL A 51 13.32 1.74 15.10
C VAL A 51 12.32 0.63 14.83
N GLY A 52 12.74 -0.43 14.16
CA GLY A 52 11.89 -1.59 13.90
C GLY A 52 12.45 -2.49 12.81
N ASP A 53 11.85 -3.67 12.64
CA ASP A 53 12.28 -4.65 11.64
C ASP A 53 12.18 -4.12 10.20
N THR A 54 12.96 -4.70 9.29
CA THR A 54 12.79 -4.46 7.85
C THR A 54 11.40 -4.95 7.42
N GLY A 55 10.68 -4.13 6.65
CA GLY A 55 9.31 -4.43 6.24
C GLY A 55 8.23 -4.09 7.27
N SER A 56 8.56 -3.55 8.45
CA SER A 56 7.56 -3.09 9.43
C SER A 56 6.85 -1.78 9.03
N GLY A 57 7.21 -1.17 7.91
CA GLY A 57 6.57 0.06 7.40
C GLY A 57 7.11 1.37 7.98
N LYS A 58 8.33 1.40 8.53
CA LYS A 58 8.98 2.62 9.07
C LYS A 58 8.97 3.80 8.10
N SER A 59 9.51 3.62 6.90
CA SER A 59 9.61 4.71 5.91
C SER A 59 8.22 5.15 5.41
N SER A 60 7.25 4.22 5.33
CA SER A 60 5.85 4.57 5.02
C SER A 60 5.17 5.35 6.15
N LEU A 61 5.48 5.04 7.42
CA LEU A 61 5.03 5.80 8.57
C LEU A 61 5.59 7.22 8.57
N ILE A 62 6.88 7.38 8.28
CA ILE A 62 7.53 8.69 8.18
C ILE A 62 6.89 9.54 7.09
N ASN A 63 6.67 8.97 5.90
CA ASN A 63 6.00 9.67 4.81
C ASN A 63 4.57 10.09 5.21
N ALA A 64 3.81 9.23 5.88
CA ALA A 64 2.48 9.57 6.39
C ALA A 64 2.52 10.68 7.45
N LEU A 65 3.45 10.63 8.42
CA LEU A 65 3.61 11.62 9.48
C LEU A 65 3.95 13.01 8.95
N LEU A 66 4.79 13.07 7.92
CA LEU A 66 5.24 14.32 7.32
C LEU A 66 4.23 14.87 6.30
N GLU A 67 3.16 14.13 6.04
CA GLU A 67 2.24 14.36 4.94
C GLU A 67 3.04 14.53 3.64
N GLU A 68 3.73 13.47 3.25
CA GLU A 68 4.45 13.36 1.98
C GLU A 68 4.17 12.00 1.33
N GLU A 69 4.16 11.96 -0.01
CA GLU A 69 3.86 10.72 -0.73
C GLU A 69 5.08 9.79 -0.76
N GLN A 70 6.22 10.30 -1.23
CA GLN A 70 7.46 9.54 -1.43
C GLN A 70 8.70 10.33 -1.01
N LEU A 71 8.75 10.85 0.22
CA LEU A 71 9.94 11.56 0.70
C LEU A 71 11.11 10.59 0.93
N VAL A 72 10.87 9.57 1.75
CA VAL A 72 11.80 8.46 1.97
C VAL A 72 11.40 7.30 1.06
N SER A 73 12.38 6.66 0.42
CA SER A 73 12.12 5.54 -0.49
C SER A 73 11.49 4.36 0.23
N THR A 74 10.30 3.96 -0.23
CA THR A 74 9.56 2.79 0.27
C THR A 74 9.57 1.70 -0.79
N SER A 75 10.42 0.68 -0.68
CA SER A 75 10.32 -0.55 -1.48
C SER A 75 9.92 -1.72 -0.59
N GLY A 76 8.90 -2.46 -1.00
CA GLY A 76 8.39 -3.63 -0.29
C GLY A 76 9.21 -4.91 -0.50
N MET A 77 10.22 -4.90 -1.38
CA MET A 77 10.95 -6.11 -1.80
C MET A 77 12.43 -6.11 -1.39
N LYS A 78 12.99 -4.98 -0.96
CA LYS A 78 14.41 -4.84 -0.56
C LYS A 78 14.52 -3.95 0.68
N ALA A 79 15.55 -4.15 1.51
CA ALA A 79 15.89 -3.20 2.56
C ALA A 79 16.21 -1.83 1.92
N CYS A 80 15.35 -0.84 2.15
CA CYS A 80 15.42 0.46 1.47
C CYS A 80 16.28 1.48 2.22
N THR A 81 16.33 1.37 3.54
CA THR A 81 17.08 2.25 4.41
C THR A 81 18.47 1.67 4.63
N ALA A 82 19.37 1.83 3.66
CA ALA A 82 20.78 1.42 3.81
C ALA A 82 21.60 2.45 4.62
N VAL A 83 21.08 3.67 4.75
CA VAL A 83 21.76 4.84 5.31
C VAL A 83 20.82 5.55 6.29
N VAL A 84 21.38 6.02 7.41
CA VAL A 84 20.63 6.82 8.39
C VAL A 84 20.16 8.12 7.75
N THR A 85 18.85 8.36 7.82
CA THR A 85 18.22 9.54 7.23
C THR A 85 17.63 10.42 8.32
N GLU A 86 18.19 11.62 8.51
CA GLU A 86 17.68 12.64 9.42
C GLU A 86 16.76 13.58 8.67
N ILE A 87 15.58 13.89 9.21
CA ILE A 87 14.59 14.77 8.59
C ILE A 87 14.30 15.92 9.54
N GLN A 88 14.53 17.14 9.05
CA GLN A 88 14.51 18.38 9.82
C GLN A 88 13.68 19.45 9.08
N TYR A 89 13.27 20.49 9.80
CA TYR A 89 12.53 21.59 9.21
C TYR A 89 13.43 22.45 8.32
N ASN A 90 12.95 22.80 7.12
CA ASN A 90 13.62 23.74 6.23
C ASN A 90 13.25 25.19 6.57
N PHE A 91 14.20 25.93 7.16
CA PHE A 91 14.05 27.35 7.48
C PHE A 91 14.45 28.29 6.34
N GLU A 92 15.10 27.78 5.29
CA GLU A 92 15.73 28.62 4.25
C GLU A 92 14.88 28.73 2.99
N SER A 93 14.19 27.66 2.61
CA SER A 93 13.38 27.61 1.38
C SER A 93 12.13 26.77 1.57
N GLU A 94 11.10 27.05 0.76
CA GLU A 94 9.89 26.21 0.71
C GLU A 94 10.10 24.90 -0.08
N GLY A 95 11.22 24.77 -0.81
CA GLY A 95 11.58 23.55 -1.55
C GLY A 95 12.21 22.45 -0.69
N TYR A 96 12.40 21.27 -1.30
CA TYR A 96 13.08 20.13 -0.70
C TYR A 96 14.60 20.29 -0.81
N ARG A 97 15.30 20.13 0.32
CA ARG A 97 16.76 20.15 0.38
C ARG A 97 17.26 18.88 1.06
N ALA A 98 18.38 18.35 0.60
CA ALA A 98 19.12 17.30 1.27
C ALA A 98 20.61 17.59 1.26
N GLU A 99 21.29 17.06 2.26
CA GLU A 99 22.75 17.03 2.37
C GLU A 99 23.18 15.59 2.54
N ILE A 100 23.89 15.06 1.55
CA ILE A 100 24.48 13.72 1.62
C ILE A 100 25.89 13.88 2.17
N ARG A 101 26.13 13.36 3.37
CA ARG A 101 27.45 13.37 4.00
C ARG A 101 28.17 12.06 3.71
N PHE A 102 29.31 12.16 3.05
CA PHE A 102 30.20 11.04 2.84
C PHE A 102 31.06 10.77 4.08
N LEU A 103 31.44 9.51 4.24
CA LEU A 103 32.31 9.04 5.30
C LEU A 103 33.67 9.74 5.19
N GLY A 104 34.27 10.02 6.34
CA GLY A 104 35.62 10.58 6.36
C GLY A 104 36.67 9.54 5.93
N ARG A 105 37.74 10.01 5.30
CA ARG A 105 38.81 9.14 4.77
C ARG A 105 39.35 8.14 5.79
N GLN A 106 39.52 8.58 7.04
CA GLN A 106 40.09 7.76 8.11
C GLN A 106 39.13 6.68 8.61
N CYS A 107 37.82 6.94 8.57
CA CYS A 107 36.83 5.94 8.98
C CYS A 107 36.77 4.79 7.98
N TRP A 108 36.78 5.10 6.67
CA TRP A 108 36.84 4.06 5.64
C TRP A 108 38.16 3.28 5.70
N LYS A 109 39.27 3.98 5.97
CA LYS A 109 40.57 3.34 6.18
C LYS A 109 40.54 2.32 7.31
N GLY A 110 39.95 2.67 8.45
CA GLY A 110 39.83 1.76 9.58
C GLY A 110 39.00 0.51 9.26
N GLU A 111 37.89 0.66 8.52
CA GLU A 111 37.10 -0.49 8.06
C GLU A 111 37.90 -1.41 7.12
N LEU A 112 38.65 -0.83 6.18
CA LEU A 112 39.52 -1.60 5.29
C LEU A 112 40.66 -2.29 6.06
N GLU A 113 41.34 -1.59 6.97
CA GLU A 113 42.41 -2.18 7.80
C GLU A 113 41.91 -3.37 8.61
N TYR A 114 40.69 -3.30 9.15
CA TYR A 114 40.04 -4.42 9.83
C TYR A 114 39.88 -5.63 8.88
N LEU A 115 39.29 -5.41 7.71
CA LEU A 115 39.09 -6.47 6.71
C LEU A 115 40.43 -7.09 6.25
N PHE A 116 41.45 -6.27 5.98
CA PHE A 116 42.76 -6.76 5.55
C PHE A 116 43.47 -7.56 6.66
N THR A 117 43.35 -7.14 7.92
CA THR A 117 43.92 -7.87 9.07
C THR A 117 43.29 -9.27 9.19
N GLU A 118 41.97 -9.37 9.04
CA GLU A 118 41.26 -10.65 9.11
C GLU A 118 41.61 -11.57 7.93
N LEU A 119 41.82 -10.98 6.75
CA LEU A 119 42.23 -11.71 5.54
C LEU A 119 43.68 -12.22 5.57
N GLU A 120 44.56 -11.55 6.32
CA GLU A 120 45.97 -11.97 6.55
C GLU A 120 46.07 -13.11 7.59
N GLY A 121 45.11 -13.21 8.52
CA GLY A 121 45.10 -14.22 9.58
C GLY A 121 44.60 -15.61 9.19
N GLY A 122 43.96 -15.77 8.02
CA GLY A 122 43.32 -17.02 7.59
C GLY A 122 43.98 -17.72 6.40
N GLU A 123 44.21 -19.03 6.52
CA GLU A 123 44.32 -19.93 5.34
C GLU A 123 43.04 -19.83 4.50
N ASP A 124 43.12 -20.15 3.21
CA ASP A 124 42.11 -19.86 2.16
C ASP A 124 40.66 -20.36 2.41
N ASP A 125 40.39 -21.04 3.53
CA ASP A 125 39.09 -21.64 3.90
C ASP A 125 38.56 -21.17 5.28
N VAL A 126 39.15 -20.16 5.91
CA VAL A 126 38.63 -19.61 7.18
C VAL A 126 37.40 -18.75 6.90
N LYS A 127 36.29 -19.10 7.55
CA LYS A 127 35.05 -18.30 7.53
C LYS A 127 35.33 -16.93 8.13
N LEU A 128 35.17 -15.88 7.32
CA LEU A 128 35.11 -14.50 7.81
C LEU A 128 34.01 -14.38 8.87
N ASP A 129 34.26 -13.55 9.88
CA ASP A 129 33.22 -13.13 10.80
C ASP A 129 32.15 -12.30 10.07
N ASP A 130 30.99 -12.14 10.70
CA ASP A 130 29.85 -11.41 10.13
C ASP A 130 30.21 -9.93 9.86
N GLU A 131 31.17 -9.39 10.61
CA GLU A 131 31.65 -8.00 10.52
C GLU A 131 32.58 -7.78 9.32
N ALA A 132 33.57 -8.65 9.09
CA ALA A 132 34.42 -8.60 7.89
C ALA A 132 33.63 -8.96 6.63
N MET A 133 32.66 -9.88 6.71
CA MET A 133 31.76 -10.17 5.59
C MET A 133 30.94 -8.94 5.20
N SER A 134 30.46 -8.17 6.19
CA SER A 134 29.77 -6.90 5.97
C SER A 134 30.68 -5.86 5.29
N VAL A 135 31.93 -5.70 5.75
CA VAL A 135 32.89 -4.78 5.10
C VAL A 135 33.22 -5.24 3.68
N TRP A 136 33.34 -6.55 3.45
CA TRP A 136 33.55 -7.11 2.11
C TRP A 136 32.40 -6.76 1.15
N GLU A 137 31.14 -6.86 1.58
CA GLU A 137 29.99 -6.41 0.77
C GLU A 137 30.08 -4.92 0.42
N LYS A 138 30.50 -4.08 1.36
CA LYS A 138 30.73 -2.64 1.12
C LYS A 138 31.82 -2.44 0.07
N VAL A 139 32.96 -3.14 0.19
CA VAL A 139 34.09 -3.05 -0.76
C VAL A 139 33.65 -3.47 -2.16
N LYS A 140 32.93 -4.59 -2.30
CA LYS A 140 32.39 -5.06 -3.58
C LYS A 140 31.45 -4.03 -4.24
N ALA A 141 30.68 -3.31 -3.42
CA ALA A 141 29.77 -2.27 -3.90
C ALA A 141 30.51 -0.97 -4.31
N VAL A 142 31.62 -0.64 -3.62
CA VAL A 142 32.45 0.54 -3.91
C VAL A 142 33.40 0.31 -5.09
N TYR A 143 33.97 -0.89 -5.22
CA TYR A 143 34.95 -1.21 -6.26
C TYR A 143 34.43 -2.35 -7.14
N PRO A 144 33.64 -2.06 -8.20
CA PRO A 144 33.05 -3.09 -9.06
C PRO A 144 34.08 -3.98 -9.78
N GLY A 145 35.33 -3.50 -9.89
CA GLY A 145 36.46 -4.25 -10.45
C GLY A 145 37.01 -5.35 -9.55
N ILE A 146 36.64 -5.38 -8.26
CA ILE A 146 37.10 -6.36 -7.28
C ILE A 146 35.92 -7.29 -6.96
N LYS A 147 35.88 -8.45 -7.63
CA LYS A 147 34.77 -9.40 -7.52
C LYS A 147 35.05 -10.51 -6.51
N GLN A 148 36.32 -10.83 -6.27
CA GLN A 148 36.74 -11.89 -5.37
C GLN A 148 37.73 -11.40 -4.32
N ILE A 149 37.73 -12.06 -3.15
CA ILE A 149 38.64 -11.77 -2.04
C ILE A 149 40.12 -11.99 -2.47
N SER A 150 40.36 -12.94 -3.38
CA SER A 150 41.68 -13.20 -3.98
C SER A 150 42.23 -12.02 -4.79
N GLU A 151 41.35 -11.22 -5.41
CA GLU A 151 41.71 -9.99 -6.11
C GLU A 151 41.95 -8.86 -5.12
N LEU A 152 41.15 -8.78 -4.04
CA LEU A 152 41.33 -7.79 -2.98
C LEU A 152 42.72 -7.89 -2.32
N ARG A 153 43.23 -9.12 -2.12
CA ARG A 153 44.58 -9.38 -1.58
C ARG A 153 45.72 -8.80 -2.44
N GLN A 154 45.47 -8.49 -3.71
CA GLN A 154 46.47 -7.88 -4.61
C GLN A 154 46.54 -6.36 -4.46
N HIS A 155 45.57 -5.76 -3.78
CA HIS A 155 45.51 -4.34 -3.50
C HIS A 155 46.00 -4.04 -2.08
N SER A 156 46.54 -2.85 -1.88
CA SER A 156 46.79 -2.31 -0.54
C SER A 156 45.68 -1.35 -0.12
N VAL A 157 45.46 -1.22 1.19
CA VAL A 157 44.50 -0.26 1.76
C VAL A 157 44.70 1.15 1.20
N ASN A 158 45.96 1.61 1.09
CA ASN A 158 46.26 2.95 0.58
C ASN A 158 45.90 3.10 -0.90
N GLN A 159 46.09 2.06 -1.73
CA GLN A 159 45.72 2.11 -3.15
C GLN A 159 44.20 2.23 -3.34
N LEU A 160 43.41 1.57 -2.50
CA LEU A 160 41.94 1.66 -2.56
C LEU A 160 41.46 3.06 -2.14
N ILE A 161 42.04 3.62 -1.08
CA ILE A 161 41.66 4.96 -0.57
C ILE A 161 42.12 6.10 -1.50
N ASP A 162 43.24 5.91 -2.19
CA ASP A 162 43.79 6.87 -3.15
C ASP A 162 43.18 6.74 -4.56
N ASP A 163 42.24 5.80 -4.77
CA ASP A 163 41.53 5.66 -6.04
C ASP A 163 40.84 6.99 -6.41
N LEU A 164 41.12 7.51 -7.61
CA LEU A 164 40.58 8.78 -8.11
C LEU A 164 39.04 8.83 -8.08
N THR A 165 38.38 7.69 -8.22
CA THR A 165 36.91 7.59 -8.25
C THR A 165 36.28 7.77 -6.86
N VAL A 166 36.96 7.34 -5.80
CA VAL A 166 36.44 7.35 -4.42
C VAL A 166 37.09 8.44 -3.57
N GLY A 167 38.38 8.70 -3.80
CA GLY A 167 39.20 9.66 -3.07
C GLY A 167 38.63 11.07 -3.07
N CYS A 168 37.95 11.46 -4.14
CA CYS A 168 37.28 12.76 -4.25
C CYS A 168 35.99 12.85 -3.42
N LEU A 169 35.36 11.73 -3.05
CA LEU A 169 34.06 11.72 -2.37
C LEU A 169 34.19 11.81 -0.84
N PHE A 170 35.30 11.35 -0.26
CA PHE A 170 35.49 11.39 1.18
C PHE A 170 35.42 12.81 1.74
N ASP A 171 34.85 12.93 2.94
CA ASP A 171 34.70 14.21 3.66
C ASP A 171 33.87 15.28 2.90
N GLN A 172 33.24 14.92 1.77
CA GLN A 172 32.36 15.82 1.03
C GLN A 172 30.93 15.80 1.56
N VAL A 173 30.26 16.95 1.39
CA VAL A 173 28.82 17.10 1.59
C VAL A 173 28.21 17.56 0.27
N ILE A 174 27.36 16.72 -0.32
CA ILE A 174 26.68 17.04 -1.58
C ILE A 174 25.31 17.64 -1.26
N PRO A 175 25.05 18.92 -1.60
CA PRO A 175 23.73 19.51 -1.47
C PRO A 175 22.85 19.10 -2.66
N ILE A 176 21.63 18.64 -2.36
CA ILE A 176 20.59 18.33 -3.33
C ILE A 176 19.41 19.25 -3.07
N ASN A 177 18.93 19.91 -4.12
CA ASN A 177 17.73 20.73 -4.06
C ASN A 177 16.74 20.28 -5.14
N ALA A 178 15.45 20.30 -4.81
CA ALA A 178 14.36 20.00 -5.72
C ALA A 178 13.09 20.75 -5.33
N SER A 179 12.24 21.04 -6.32
CA SER A 179 10.94 21.70 -6.09
C SER A 179 9.82 20.71 -5.80
N THR A 180 9.98 19.43 -6.14
CA THR A 180 8.93 18.41 -5.98
C THR A 180 9.46 17.16 -5.29
N ALA A 181 8.63 16.50 -4.47
CA ALA A 181 8.96 15.26 -3.78
C ALA A 181 9.40 14.10 -4.71
N PRO A 182 8.74 13.81 -5.84
CA PRO A 182 9.17 12.71 -6.72
C PRO A 182 10.53 12.99 -7.39
N GLU A 183 10.79 14.23 -7.82
CA GLU A 183 12.10 14.62 -8.37
C GLU A 183 13.20 14.53 -7.30
N PHE A 184 12.89 14.96 -6.08
CA PHE A 184 13.78 14.87 -4.93
C PHE A 184 14.14 13.41 -4.62
N ASN A 185 13.13 12.53 -4.58
CA ASN A 185 13.33 11.12 -4.34
C ASN A 185 14.19 10.48 -5.44
N ALA A 186 13.94 10.80 -6.72
CA ALA A 186 14.74 10.27 -7.83
C ALA A 186 16.22 10.65 -7.68
N LYS A 187 16.53 11.90 -7.30
CA LYS A 187 17.90 12.37 -7.08
C LYS A 187 18.57 11.69 -5.88
N ILE A 188 17.86 11.50 -4.77
CA ILE A 188 18.41 10.86 -3.57
C ILE A 188 18.57 9.35 -3.76
N THR A 189 17.60 8.71 -4.41
CA THR A 189 17.61 7.27 -4.68
C THR A 189 18.80 6.88 -5.54
N GLU A 190 19.32 7.77 -6.38
CA GLU A 190 20.59 7.52 -7.10
C GLU A 190 21.77 7.22 -6.17
N TYR A 191 21.83 7.88 -5.01
CA TYR A 191 22.88 7.69 -4.01
C TYR A 191 22.57 6.56 -3.02
N LEU A 192 21.30 6.35 -2.70
CA LEU A 192 20.86 5.36 -1.70
C LEU A 192 20.60 3.96 -2.26
N ALA A 193 20.35 3.81 -3.57
CA ALA A 193 19.93 2.52 -4.13
C ALA A 193 21.07 1.50 -4.22
N SER A 194 20.86 0.34 -3.60
CA SER A 194 21.62 -0.88 -3.91
C SER A 194 21.12 -1.46 -5.24
N ARG A 195 21.86 -1.22 -6.33
CA ARG A 195 21.54 -1.79 -7.65
C ARG A 195 22.07 -3.23 -7.77
N ALA A 196 21.59 -4.14 -6.92
CA ALA A 196 22.13 -5.50 -6.86
C ALA A 196 21.79 -6.43 -8.06
N HIS A 197 20.90 -6.05 -9.00
CA HIS A 197 20.36 -6.99 -10.01
C HIS A 197 20.11 -6.44 -11.43
N THR A 198 20.74 -5.34 -11.82
CA THR A 198 20.71 -4.88 -13.23
C THR A 198 22.08 -5.07 -13.85
N GLU A 199 22.18 -5.62 -15.06
CA GLU A 199 23.46 -5.85 -15.77
C GLU A 199 24.32 -4.56 -15.88
N ALA A 200 23.68 -3.39 -15.91
CA ALA A 200 24.33 -2.08 -15.90
C ALA A 200 24.90 -1.63 -14.52
N ALA A 201 24.64 -2.38 -13.45
CA ALA A 201 25.10 -2.10 -12.10
C ALA A 201 26.37 -2.86 -11.70
N GLU A 202 26.78 -3.86 -12.48
CA GLU A 202 28.08 -4.53 -12.28
C GLU A 202 29.28 -3.66 -12.71
N THR A 203 29.03 -2.54 -13.39
CA THR A 203 30.07 -1.68 -13.98
C THR A 203 30.14 -0.29 -13.35
N ARG A 204 29.26 0.04 -12.40
CA ARG A 204 29.19 1.37 -11.77
C ARG A 204 29.28 1.29 -10.25
N LEU A 205 30.05 2.23 -9.69
CA LEU A 205 30.19 2.50 -8.27
C LEU A 205 28.81 2.67 -7.60
N GLN A 206 28.60 2.01 -6.45
CA GLN A 206 27.45 2.27 -5.58
C GLN A 206 27.89 3.17 -4.43
N TYR A 207 27.14 4.25 -4.17
CA TYR A 207 27.53 5.27 -3.19
C TYR A 207 27.14 4.92 -1.75
N TRP A 208 26.06 4.16 -1.54
CA TRP A 208 25.51 3.87 -0.21
C TRP A 208 26.52 3.36 0.86
N PRO A 209 27.58 2.59 0.54
CA PRO A 209 28.55 2.16 1.56
C PRO A 209 29.43 3.29 2.09
N LEU A 210 29.57 4.37 1.32
CA LEU A 210 30.39 5.53 1.64
C LEU A 210 29.59 6.68 2.25
N ILE A 211 28.27 6.55 2.38
CA ILE A 211 27.43 7.61 2.94
C ILE A 211 27.30 7.38 4.44
N GLU A 212 27.71 8.37 5.24
CA GLU A 212 27.58 8.33 6.71
C GLU A 212 26.14 8.62 7.13
N ALA A 213 25.53 9.66 6.56
CA ALA A 213 24.17 10.08 6.85
C ALA A 213 23.60 10.98 5.74
N VAL A 214 22.29 10.99 5.62
CA VAL A 214 21.56 11.94 4.78
C VAL A 214 20.72 12.85 5.67
N SER A 215 20.94 14.16 5.57
CA SER A 215 20.11 15.16 6.26
C SER A 215 19.14 15.77 5.25
N ILE A 216 17.85 15.49 5.41
CA ILE A 216 16.74 16.01 4.60
C ILE A 216 16.10 17.19 5.34
N TYR A 217 15.78 18.24 4.59
CA TYR A 217 15.13 19.45 5.06
C TYR A 217 13.86 19.67 4.26
N ILE A 218 12.72 19.68 4.95
CA ILE A 218 11.39 19.90 4.35
C ILE A 218 10.56 20.91 5.15
N HIS A 219 9.57 21.49 4.49
CA HIS A 219 8.62 22.38 5.13
C HIS A 219 7.41 21.59 5.66
N SER A 220 7.52 21.04 6.88
CA SER A 220 6.43 20.30 7.54
C SER A 220 6.06 20.93 8.88
N PRO A 221 4.76 21.14 9.19
CA PRO A 221 4.32 21.69 10.48
C PRO A 221 4.80 20.86 11.69
N LEU A 222 4.96 19.55 11.52
CA LEU A 222 5.44 18.64 12.57
C LEU A 222 6.88 18.96 13.00
N LEU A 223 7.73 19.36 12.05
CA LEU A 223 9.16 19.59 12.29
C LEU A 223 9.45 21.02 12.77
N LEU A 224 8.50 21.95 12.58
CA LEU A 224 8.65 23.36 12.98
C LEU A 224 8.90 23.53 14.49
N SER A 225 8.36 22.61 15.30
CA SER A 225 8.53 22.60 16.76
C SER A 225 9.96 22.28 17.23
N GLY A 226 10.86 21.89 16.32
CA GLY A 226 12.22 21.46 16.64
C GLY A 226 12.40 19.94 16.72
N VAL A 227 11.41 19.18 16.26
CA VAL A 227 11.47 17.72 16.12
C VAL A 227 12.35 17.35 14.92
N VAL A 228 13.21 16.36 15.13
CA VAL A 228 14.05 15.74 14.10
C VAL A 228 13.70 14.26 14.06
N LEU A 229 13.16 13.79 12.93
CA LEU A 229 12.87 12.38 12.73
C LEU A 229 14.10 11.69 12.14
N VAL A 230 14.50 10.56 12.71
CA VAL A 230 15.64 9.78 12.22
C VAL A 230 15.13 8.42 11.78
N ASP A 231 15.18 8.13 10.48
CA ASP A 231 14.94 6.78 9.95
C ASP A 231 16.20 5.94 10.18
N LEU A 232 16.09 4.95 11.06
CA LEU A 232 17.18 4.03 11.35
C LEU A 232 17.02 2.77 10.50
N PRO A 233 18.13 2.23 9.94
CA PRO A 233 18.10 0.93 9.27
C PRO A 233 17.56 -0.15 10.22
N GLY A 234 16.96 -1.20 9.67
CA GLY A 234 16.42 -2.30 10.49
C GLY A 234 17.51 -2.91 11.37
N THR A 235 17.25 -3.07 12.67
CA THR A 235 18.23 -3.57 13.66
C THR A 235 18.67 -5.02 13.43
N ARG A 236 17.99 -5.76 12.56
CA ARG A 236 18.33 -7.12 12.11
C ARG A 236 18.67 -7.20 10.62
N ASP A 237 19.14 -6.09 10.03
CA ASP A 237 19.70 -6.14 8.69
C ASP A 237 20.89 -7.11 8.66
N SER A 238 21.01 -7.92 7.61
CA SER A 238 22.03 -8.98 7.50
C SER A 238 23.47 -8.45 7.40
N ASN A 239 23.63 -7.13 7.39
CA ASN A 239 24.88 -6.44 7.23
C ASN A 239 25.29 -5.81 8.58
N ALA A 240 26.19 -6.47 9.32
CA ALA A 240 26.62 -6.10 10.67
C ALA A 240 27.14 -4.65 10.80
N GLY A 241 27.79 -4.12 9.75
CA GLY A 241 28.23 -2.73 9.70
C GLY A 241 27.09 -1.70 9.76
N ARG A 242 25.86 -2.07 9.41
CA ARG A 242 24.66 -1.21 9.54
C ARG A 242 24.17 -1.12 10.99
N SER A 243 24.31 -2.19 11.76
CA SER A 243 23.92 -2.24 13.17
C SER A 243 24.81 -1.32 14.03
N THR A 244 26.12 -1.28 13.77
CA THR A 244 27.07 -0.42 14.51
C THR A 244 26.79 1.07 14.31
N ILE A 245 26.41 1.48 13.09
CA ILE A 245 26.01 2.87 12.80
C ILE A 245 24.69 3.19 13.51
N ALA A 246 23.71 2.29 13.46
CA ALA A 246 22.45 2.45 14.16
C ALA A 246 22.65 2.64 15.68
N ASP A 247 23.51 1.84 16.33
CA ASP A 247 23.81 1.95 17.76
C ASP A 247 24.43 3.31 18.15
N ARG A 248 25.29 3.86 17.29
CA ARG A 248 25.86 5.20 17.52
C ARG A 248 24.77 6.28 17.45
N TYR A 249 23.79 6.12 16.58
CA TYR A 249 22.65 7.04 16.47
C TYR A 249 21.62 6.85 17.58
N LEU A 250 21.40 5.63 18.07
CA LEU A 250 20.53 5.36 19.22
C LEU A 250 20.97 6.18 20.44
N ARG A 251 22.29 6.32 20.68
CA ARG A 251 22.82 7.16 21.77
C ARG A 251 22.58 8.67 21.59
N LYS A 252 22.39 9.15 20.36
CA LYS A 252 22.06 10.56 20.07
C LYS A 252 20.56 10.84 20.18
N CYS A 253 19.73 9.82 20.06
CA CYS A 253 18.27 9.96 20.10
C CYS A 253 17.80 10.32 21.52
N THR A 254 16.83 11.23 21.57
CA THR A 254 16.19 11.65 22.82
C THR A 254 14.89 10.88 23.08
N HIS A 255 14.20 10.50 22.01
CA HIS A 255 12.92 9.78 22.02
C HIS A 255 12.97 8.66 20.98
N PHE A 256 12.13 7.65 21.16
CA PHE A 256 12.09 6.48 20.29
C PHE A 256 10.66 6.13 19.85
N LEU A 257 10.49 5.86 18.57
CA LEU A 257 9.30 5.25 17.99
C LEU A 257 9.62 3.82 17.59
N VAL A 258 9.05 2.86 18.32
CA VAL A 258 9.23 1.43 18.04
C VAL A 258 8.11 0.97 17.11
N VAL A 259 8.47 0.60 15.88
CA VAL A 259 7.54 0.30 14.79
C VAL A 259 7.51 -1.18 14.48
N ALA A 260 6.35 -1.81 14.63
CA ALA A 260 6.13 -3.21 14.30
C ALA A 260 4.80 -3.40 13.53
N GLY A 261 4.76 -4.33 12.58
CA GLY A 261 3.49 -4.70 11.94
C GLY A 261 2.54 -5.36 12.93
N ILE A 262 1.25 -5.01 12.89
CA ILE A 262 0.27 -5.45 13.91
C ILE A 262 0.19 -6.97 14.08
N LYS A 263 0.37 -7.73 12.99
CA LYS A 263 0.38 -9.21 13.00
C LYS A 263 1.48 -9.82 13.89
N ARG A 264 2.59 -9.11 14.09
CA ARG A 264 3.73 -9.58 14.87
C ARG A 264 4.07 -8.67 16.04
N ALA A 265 3.27 -7.63 16.29
CA ALA A 265 3.62 -6.57 17.24
C ALA A 265 3.77 -7.09 18.68
N VAL A 266 2.92 -8.03 19.10
CA VAL A 266 2.96 -8.63 20.46
C VAL A 266 4.16 -9.57 20.63
N ASP A 267 4.47 -10.38 19.62
CA ASP A 267 5.54 -11.38 19.71
C ASP A 267 6.89 -10.88 19.21
N ASN A 268 6.99 -9.61 18.80
CA ASN A 268 8.20 -9.07 18.18
C ASN A 268 9.38 -9.12 19.17
N ALA A 269 10.28 -10.08 18.95
CA ALA A 269 11.51 -10.22 19.72
C ALA A 269 12.42 -9.01 19.53
N THR A 270 12.53 -8.47 18.32
CA THR A 270 13.35 -7.30 18.03
C THR A 270 12.88 -6.07 18.80
N ALA A 271 11.58 -5.81 18.81
CA ALA A 271 11.01 -4.69 19.56
C ALA A 271 11.25 -4.85 21.07
N ARG A 272 11.19 -6.08 21.58
CA ARG A 272 11.55 -6.41 22.96
C ARG A 272 13.03 -6.15 23.25
N ASP A 273 13.93 -6.65 22.40
CA ASP A 273 15.38 -6.50 22.55
C ASP A 273 15.81 -5.03 22.49
N ILE A 274 15.19 -4.24 21.60
CA ILE A 274 15.42 -2.79 21.53
C ILE A 274 14.91 -2.11 22.80
N CYS A 275 13.70 -2.45 23.24
CA CYS A 275 13.13 -1.90 24.46
C CYS A 275 14.03 -2.24 25.66
N SER A 276 14.38 -3.52 25.86
CA SER A 276 15.26 -3.95 26.95
C SER A 276 16.62 -3.28 26.85
N GLY A 277 17.26 -3.24 25.67
CA GLY A 277 18.55 -2.57 25.49
C GLY A 277 18.52 -1.06 25.79
N ILE A 278 17.39 -0.39 25.54
CA ILE A 278 17.17 1.00 25.96
C ILE A 278 17.02 1.12 27.49
N PHE A 279 16.48 0.09 28.16
CA PHE A 279 16.26 0.07 29.61
C PHE A 279 17.47 -0.43 30.42
N ASP A 280 18.25 -1.38 29.89
CA ASP A 280 19.36 -2.07 30.56
C ASP A 280 20.62 -1.17 30.66
N ASN A 281 20.87 -0.34 29.65
CA ASN A 281 22.04 0.53 29.57
C ASN A 281 21.90 1.78 30.43
N ARG A 282 21.95 1.68 31.77
CA ARG A 282 22.08 2.81 32.73
C ARG A 282 21.09 4.00 32.57
N MET A 283 20.08 3.89 31.69
CA MET A 283 19.13 4.93 31.32
C MET A 283 17.81 4.85 32.09
N ALA A 284 17.72 3.93 33.06
CA ALA A 284 16.60 3.80 33.99
C ALA A 284 16.49 4.96 35.01
N MET A 285 17.42 5.91 35.02
CA MET A 285 17.34 7.11 35.85
C MET A 285 16.80 8.29 35.02
N ASP A 286 15.66 8.83 35.46
CA ASP A 286 14.99 10.05 34.99
C ASP A 286 14.18 10.00 33.67
N GLY A 287 12.85 9.85 33.80
CA GLY A 287 11.85 10.32 32.83
C GLY A 287 11.88 9.70 31.42
N MET A 288 12.72 8.71 31.15
CA MET A 288 12.87 8.12 29.80
C MET A 288 11.68 7.22 29.39
N LEU A 289 10.89 6.74 30.35
CA LEU A 289 9.66 5.97 30.09
C LEU A 289 8.63 6.76 29.27
N GLU A 290 8.59 8.07 29.46
CA GLU A 290 7.69 8.96 28.71
C GLU A 290 8.23 9.26 27.29
N LYS A 291 9.46 8.83 26.97
CA LYS A 291 10.14 9.16 25.71
C LYS A 291 10.08 8.04 24.66
N VAL A 292 9.44 6.92 24.99
CA VAL A 292 9.27 5.77 24.08
C VAL A 292 7.78 5.62 23.74
N ALA A 293 7.46 5.53 22.47
CA ALA A 293 6.12 5.17 22.01
C ALA A 293 6.15 3.99 21.03
N PHE A 294 5.15 3.13 21.13
CA PHE A 294 5.02 1.95 20.28
C PHE A 294 3.99 2.21 19.18
N VAL A 295 4.36 1.88 17.95
CA VAL A 295 3.52 2.08 16.77
C VAL A 295 3.32 0.75 16.05
N CYS A 296 2.07 0.28 16.07
CA CYS A 296 1.62 -0.89 15.33
C CYS A 296 1.16 -0.46 13.93
N THR A 297 1.87 -0.83 12.89
CA THR A 297 1.54 -0.49 11.49
C THR A 297 0.69 -1.58 10.83
N GLN A 298 0.25 -1.32 9.58
CA GLN A 298 -0.48 -2.27 8.74
C GLN A 298 -1.83 -2.70 9.33
N THR A 299 -2.51 -1.78 10.02
CA THR A 299 -3.83 -2.05 10.59
C THR A 299 -4.91 -2.26 9.53
N ASP A 300 -4.65 -1.86 8.28
CA ASP A 300 -5.47 -2.10 7.10
C ASP A 300 -5.43 -3.56 6.59
N ASP A 301 -4.39 -4.33 6.92
CA ASP A 301 -4.29 -5.74 6.52
C ASP A 301 -5.04 -6.62 7.52
N ILE A 302 -6.25 -7.04 7.15
CA ILE A 302 -7.22 -7.69 8.02
C ILE A 302 -7.59 -9.04 7.43
N ASN A 303 -7.40 -10.10 8.19
CA ASN A 303 -8.01 -11.39 7.93
C ASN A 303 -9.15 -11.63 8.92
N LYS A 304 -10.40 -11.57 8.44
CA LYS A 304 -11.60 -11.73 9.28
C LYS A 304 -11.58 -13.06 10.04
N SER A 305 -11.16 -14.14 9.37
CA SER A 305 -11.17 -15.50 9.94
C SER A 305 -10.20 -15.68 11.10
N GLU A 306 -9.04 -15.01 11.05
CA GLU A 306 -8.03 -15.02 12.11
C GLU A 306 -8.54 -14.26 13.33
N ILE A 307 -9.05 -13.05 13.12
CA ILE A 307 -9.62 -12.20 14.17
C ILE A 307 -10.75 -12.91 14.91
N TYR A 308 -11.62 -13.64 14.20
CA TYR A 308 -12.71 -14.37 14.85
C TYR A 308 -12.24 -15.52 15.74
N ARG A 309 -11.10 -16.11 15.43
CA ARG A 309 -10.51 -17.19 16.24
C ARG A 309 -9.87 -16.64 17.51
N GLU A 310 -9.20 -15.49 17.39
CA GLU A 310 -8.41 -14.89 18.48
C GLU A 310 -9.24 -13.98 19.39
N LEU A 311 -10.28 -13.33 18.85
CA LEU A 311 -11.18 -12.41 19.58
C LEU A 311 -12.61 -12.96 19.64
N PRO A 312 -12.90 -13.89 20.56
CA PRO A 312 -14.20 -14.56 20.65
C PRO A 312 -15.35 -13.69 21.16
N ARG A 313 -15.15 -12.39 21.44
CA ARG A 313 -16.20 -11.52 22.00
C ARG A 313 -16.27 -10.18 21.29
N TRP A 314 -17.24 -10.06 20.39
CA TRP A 314 -17.93 -8.80 20.14
C TRP A 314 -19.41 -9.10 19.82
N ASP A 315 -20.31 -8.47 20.58
CA ASP A 315 -21.70 -8.88 20.83
C ASP A 315 -22.60 -8.94 19.57
N THR A 316 -22.18 -8.31 18.47
CA THR A 316 -22.96 -8.17 17.24
C THR A 316 -22.44 -9.01 16.06
N ARG A 317 -21.35 -9.79 16.24
CA ARG A 317 -20.70 -10.55 15.15
C ARG A 317 -21.66 -11.44 14.38
N ASP A 318 -22.30 -12.34 15.11
CA ASP A 318 -23.12 -13.40 14.52
C ASP A 318 -24.35 -12.80 13.82
N SER A 319 -24.83 -11.64 14.30
CA SER A 319 -25.92 -10.89 13.67
C SER A 319 -25.50 -10.22 12.37
N ASP A 320 -24.33 -9.58 12.32
CA ASP A 320 -23.85 -8.90 11.12
C ASP A 320 -23.47 -9.91 10.03
N GLU A 321 -22.90 -11.06 10.39
CA GLU A 321 -22.60 -12.13 9.44
C GLU A 321 -23.84 -12.84 8.91
N ALA A 322 -24.82 -13.12 9.77
CA ALA A 322 -26.10 -13.65 9.30
C ALA A 322 -26.78 -12.68 8.33
N ARG A 323 -26.72 -11.37 8.62
CA ARG A 323 -27.23 -10.35 7.72
C ARG A 323 -26.44 -10.28 6.41
N LEU A 324 -25.11 -10.35 6.46
CA LEU A 324 -24.27 -10.36 5.25
C LEU A 324 -24.55 -11.60 4.40
N GLY A 325 -24.68 -12.77 5.01
CA GLY A 325 -25.03 -14.02 4.34
C GLY A 325 -26.40 -13.94 3.66
N THR A 326 -27.43 -13.48 4.37
CA THR A 326 -28.77 -13.31 3.80
C THR A 326 -28.80 -12.32 2.64
N LEU A 327 -28.09 -11.18 2.74
CA LEU A 327 -27.98 -10.21 1.65
C LEU A 327 -27.23 -10.79 0.43
N LYS A 328 -26.15 -11.54 0.65
CA LYS A 328 -25.42 -12.23 -0.44
C LYS A 328 -26.30 -13.26 -1.14
N THR A 329 -27.07 -14.06 -0.40
CA THR A 329 -28.06 -14.98 -0.99
C THR A 329 -29.15 -14.25 -1.76
N GLN A 330 -29.63 -13.11 -1.26
CA GLN A 330 -30.59 -12.29 -2.01
C GLN A 330 -29.99 -11.73 -3.30
N LEU A 331 -28.71 -11.33 -3.28
CA LEU A 331 -27.99 -10.86 -4.45
C LEU A 331 -27.84 -11.98 -5.50
N THR A 332 -27.44 -13.20 -5.10
CA THR A 332 -27.31 -14.32 -6.04
C THR A 332 -28.65 -14.64 -6.70
N ASN A 333 -29.73 -14.68 -5.92
CA ASN A 333 -31.08 -14.93 -6.43
C ASN A 333 -31.55 -13.81 -7.39
N ALA A 334 -31.25 -12.54 -7.05
CA ALA A 334 -31.55 -11.39 -7.92
C ALA A 334 -30.76 -11.43 -9.24
N VAL A 335 -29.50 -11.85 -9.20
CA VAL A 335 -28.65 -11.99 -10.40
C VAL A 335 -29.15 -13.13 -11.29
N GLU A 336 -29.54 -14.26 -10.72
CA GLU A 336 -30.12 -15.39 -11.45
C GLU A 336 -31.46 -15.04 -12.11
N THR A 337 -32.36 -14.37 -11.38
CA THR A 337 -33.64 -13.92 -11.93
C THR A 337 -33.45 -12.92 -13.06
N ARG A 338 -32.50 -11.97 -12.94
CA ARG A 338 -32.11 -11.07 -14.03
C ARG A 338 -31.62 -11.85 -15.26
N LYS A 339 -30.78 -12.88 -15.08
CA LYS A 339 -30.28 -13.71 -16.18
C LYS A 339 -31.42 -14.42 -16.92
N SER A 340 -32.36 -15.00 -16.17
CA SER A 340 -33.57 -15.63 -16.71
C SER A 340 -34.45 -14.62 -17.47
N LEU A 341 -34.66 -13.42 -16.93
CA LEU A 341 -35.43 -12.35 -17.59
C LEU A 341 -34.76 -11.88 -18.88
N LYS A 342 -33.43 -11.69 -18.90
CA LYS A 342 -32.68 -11.36 -20.13
C LYS A 342 -32.85 -12.43 -21.21
N GLN A 343 -32.73 -13.71 -20.85
CA GLN A 343 -32.94 -14.83 -21.78
C GLN A 343 -34.37 -14.84 -22.35
N GLN A 344 -35.37 -14.60 -21.52
CA GLN A 344 -36.76 -14.50 -21.96
C GLN A 344 -37.04 -13.29 -22.86
N ILE A 345 -36.35 -12.17 -22.65
CA ILE A 345 -36.43 -10.99 -23.52
C ILE A 345 -35.84 -11.31 -24.89
N SER A 346 -34.68 -11.97 -24.95
CA SER A 346 -34.05 -12.42 -26.19
C SER A 346 -34.97 -13.35 -27.00
N VAL A 347 -35.56 -14.37 -26.36
CA VAL A 347 -36.52 -15.25 -27.03
C VAL A 347 -37.74 -14.49 -27.56
N ALA A 348 -38.31 -13.57 -26.76
CA ALA A 348 -39.44 -12.77 -27.18
C ALA A 348 -39.10 -11.83 -28.36
N GLU A 349 -37.85 -11.35 -28.42
CA GLU A 349 -37.32 -10.53 -29.51
C GLU A 349 -37.16 -11.33 -30.81
N SER A 350 -36.62 -12.55 -30.75
CA SER A 350 -36.59 -13.44 -31.92
C SER A 350 -38.00 -13.76 -32.43
N CYS A 351 -38.97 -14.04 -31.54
CA CYS A 351 -40.37 -14.24 -31.92
C CYS A 351 -41.02 -12.98 -32.53
N TYR A 352 -40.70 -11.80 -31.99
CA TYR A 352 -41.18 -10.52 -32.54
C TYR A 352 -40.65 -10.30 -33.97
N ILE A 353 -39.35 -10.52 -34.20
CA ILE A 353 -38.74 -10.38 -35.53
C ILE A 353 -39.37 -11.38 -36.51
N LYS A 354 -39.59 -12.64 -36.10
CA LYS A 354 -40.25 -13.66 -36.94
C LYS A 354 -41.68 -13.26 -37.30
N THR A 355 -42.47 -12.79 -36.34
CA THR A 355 -43.86 -12.35 -36.60
C THR A 355 -43.94 -11.09 -37.45
N ASP A 356 -42.98 -10.17 -37.32
CA ASP A 356 -42.87 -8.96 -38.15
C ASP A 356 -42.51 -9.26 -39.62
N LYS A 357 -41.54 -10.16 -39.84
CA LYS A 357 -41.22 -10.69 -41.18
C LYS A 357 -42.43 -11.40 -41.83
N ARG A 358 -43.25 -12.10 -41.04
CA ARG A 358 -44.49 -12.72 -41.54
C ARG A 358 -45.53 -11.68 -41.89
N LEU A 359 -45.72 -10.68 -41.03
CA LEU A 359 -46.71 -9.62 -41.23
C LEU A 359 -46.42 -8.80 -42.51
N THR A 360 -45.16 -8.37 -42.69
CA THR A 360 -44.71 -7.63 -43.88
C THR A 360 -44.98 -8.41 -45.17
N LYS A 361 -44.66 -9.72 -45.20
CA LYS A 361 -44.98 -10.58 -46.34
C LYS A 361 -46.49 -10.69 -46.63
N TRP A 362 -47.33 -10.79 -45.60
CA TRP A 362 -48.79 -10.85 -45.80
C TRP A 362 -49.38 -9.50 -46.23
N GLU A 363 -48.85 -8.38 -45.75
CA GLU A 363 -49.26 -7.03 -46.17
C GLU A 363 -48.84 -6.75 -47.62
N GLU A 364 -47.66 -7.19 -48.05
CA GLU A 364 -47.21 -7.12 -49.45
C GLU A 364 -48.16 -7.93 -50.37
N ARG A 365 -48.56 -9.14 -49.95
CA ARG A 365 -49.53 -9.96 -50.68
C ARG A 365 -50.91 -9.32 -50.75
N GLN A 366 -51.34 -8.61 -49.71
CA GLN A 366 -52.59 -7.84 -49.73
C GLN A 366 -52.54 -6.74 -50.79
N SER A 367 -51.43 -5.99 -50.87
CA SER A 367 -51.21 -4.98 -51.92
C SER A 367 -51.22 -5.61 -53.32
N GLN A 368 -50.57 -6.77 -53.50
CA GLN A 368 -50.55 -7.47 -54.80
C GLN A 368 -51.94 -7.97 -55.24
N VAL A 369 -52.82 -8.35 -54.30
CA VAL A 369 -54.21 -8.71 -54.63
C VAL A 369 -55.01 -7.49 -55.09
N GLU A 370 -54.78 -6.32 -54.48
CA GLU A 370 -55.44 -5.06 -54.82
C GLU A 370 -54.94 -4.48 -56.16
N ASP A 371 -53.63 -4.58 -56.45
CA ASP A 371 -53.01 -3.99 -57.65
C ASP A 371 -52.94 -4.95 -58.86
N GLU A 372 -52.66 -6.24 -58.65
CA GLU A 372 -52.36 -7.22 -59.73
C GLU A 372 -53.46 -8.27 -59.96
N GLY A 373 -54.49 -8.32 -59.11
CA GLY A 373 -55.65 -9.20 -59.31
C GLY A 373 -55.38 -10.70 -59.15
N LEU A 374 -54.52 -11.08 -58.20
CA LEU A 374 -54.24 -12.48 -57.87
C LEU A 374 -55.50 -13.28 -57.45
N GLU A 375 -55.71 -14.45 -58.05
CA GLU A 375 -56.78 -15.38 -57.67
C GLU A 375 -56.42 -16.22 -56.44
N PHE A 376 -57.40 -16.41 -55.55
CA PHE A 376 -57.28 -17.27 -54.37
C PHE A 376 -57.17 -18.75 -54.78
N PRO A 377 -56.41 -19.61 -54.05
CA PRO A 377 -55.83 -19.40 -52.71
C PRO A 377 -54.39 -18.87 -52.73
N LEU A 378 -54.07 -18.01 -51.76
CA LEU A 378 -52.73 -17.46 -51.56
C LEU A 378 -51.94 -18.28 -50.53
N TYR A 379 -50.70 -18.59 -50.88
CA TYR A 379 -49.75 -19.34 -50.06
C TYR A 379 -48.69 -18.41 -49.46
N PHE A 380 -48.18 -18.79 -48.29
CA PHE A 380 -47.16 -18.02 -47.55
C PHE A 380 -45.82 -17.91 -48.31
N SER A 381 -45.42 -18.98 -49.01
CA SER A 381 -44.29 -18.97 -49.94
C SER A 381 -44.81 -18.88 -51.39
N GLY A 382 -44.14 -18.10 -52.23
CA GLY A 382 -44.57 -17.84 -53.60
C GLY A 382 -44.50 -19.02 -54.57
N ASN A 383 -44.13 -20.22 -54.12
CA ASN A 383 -43.90 -21.37 -54.99
C ASN A 383 -44.77 -22.56 -54.59
N SER A 384 -45.93 -22.69 -55.25
CA SER A 384 -46.56 -23.99 -55.44
C SER A 384 -46.35 -24.44 -56.89
N ALA A 385 -45.13 -24.89 -57.21
CA ALA A 385 -44.84 -25.80 -58.32
C ALA A 385 -43.34 -26.11 -58.38
N GLU A 386 -42.85 -27.05 -57.56
CA GLU A 386 -41.86 -28.05 -58.00
C GLU A 386 -41.56 -29.02 -56.84
N ARG A 387 -42.34 -30.10 -56.79
CA ARG A 387 -41.92 -31.32 -56.08
C ARG A 387 -40.66 -31.84 -56.77
N LYS A 388 -39.49 -31.67 -56.14
CA LYS A 388 -38.24 -32.37 -56.53
C LYS A 388 -38.52 -33.88 -56.62
N LYS A 389 -38.58 -34.39 -57.85
CA LYS A 389 -38.53 -35.82 -58.14
C LYS A 389 -37.23 -36.39 -57.59
N ARG A 390 -37.36 -37.39 -56.72
CA ARG A 390 -36.26 -38.27 -56.30
C ARG A 390 -35.57 -38.82 -57.56
N LYS A 391 -34.27 -38.57 -57.71
CA LYS A 391 -33.40 -39.30 -58.61
C LYS A 391 -32.43 -40.10 -57.74
N ARG A 392 -32.66 -41.41 -57.65
CA ARG A 392 -31.62 -42.38 -57.27
C ARG A 392 -30.75 -42.59 -58.50
N GLU A 393 -29.43 -42.55 -58.32
CA GLU A 393 -28.53 -43.69 -58.58
C GLU A 393 -27.07 -43.30 -58.29
N ASP A 394 -26.48 -44.08 -57.37
CA ASP A 394 -25.13 -44.66 -57.30
C ASP A 394 -23.84 -43.80 -57.31
N ALA A 395 -23.04 -44.09 -56.27
CA ALA A 395 -21.61 -43.77 -56.04
C ALA A 395 -20.68 -44.60 -57.00
N PRO A 396 -19.33 -44.49 -57.04
CA PRO A 396 -18.42 -44.11 -55.93
C PRO A 396 -17.05 -43.41 -56.24
N HIS A 397 -16.37 -42.99 -55.15
CA HIS A 397 -14.91 -42.70 -54.98
C HIS A 397 -14.32 -41.51 -55.82
N THR A 398 -13.32 -40.71 -55.41
CA THR A 398 -12.18 -40.72 -54.46
C THR A 398 -11.74 -39.26 -54.17
N THR A 399 -11.00 -39.04 -53.08
CA THR A 399 -10.37 -37.77 -52.64
C THR A 399 -9.09 -37.40 -53.45
N PRO A 400 -8.44 -36.21 -53.27
CA PRO A 400 -7.42 -36.08 -52.21
C PRO A 400 -7.19 -34.66 -51.58
N THR A 401 -7.01 -34.67 -50.25
CA THR A 401 -6.03 -33.96 -49.38
C THR A 401 -5.62 -32.48 -49.55
N LYS A 402 -5.60 -31.77 -48.40
CA LYS A 402 -4.40 -31.04 -47.92
C LYS A 402 -4.29 -30.99 -46.38
N ARG A 403 -3.15 -31.51 -45.91
CA ARG A 403 -2.50 -31.56 -44.56
C ARG A 403 -2.43 -30.19 -43.84
N SER A 404 -2.09 -30.01 -42.56
CA SER A 404 -1.93 -30.79 -41.30
C SER A 404 -1.32 -29.81 -40.27
N LYS A 405 -1.69 -29.88 -38.98
CA LYS A 405 -0.75 -30.11 -37.86
C LYS A 405 -1.47 -30.08 -36.51
N GLU A 406 -1.26 -31.13 -35.75
CA GLU A 406 -1.51 -31.25 -34.31
C GLU A 406 -0.38 -30.55 -33.53
N ASP A 407 -0.66 -30.07 -32.32
CA ASP A 407 0.10 -30.56 -31.16
C ASP A 407 -0.71 -30.42 -29.86
N ASN A 408 -0.58 -31.48 -29.05
CA ASN A 408 -1.27 -31.76 -27.80
C ASN A 408 -0.41 -31.23 -26.63
N THR A 409 -0.98 -30.58 -25.61
CA THR A 409 -0.47 -30.68 -24.22
C THR A 409 -1.56 -30.36 -23.21
N ILE A 410 -1.83 -31.31 -22.31
CA ILE A 410 -2.67 -31.22 -21.13
C ILE A 410 -1.83 -30.70 -19.96
N THR A 411 -2.32 -29.73 -19.18
CA THR A 411 -1.86 -29.52 -17.80
C THR A 411 -2.97 -28.91 -16.95
N LEU A 412 -3.13 -29.43 -15.73
CA LEU A 412 -4.21 -29.13 -14.78
C LEU A 412 -3.73 -28.18 -13.65
N GLY A 413 -4.54 -27.14 -13.39
CA GLY A 413 -4.75 -26.43 -12.10
C GLY A 413 -3.99 -25.11 -11.87
N PRO A 414 -4.41 -24.19 -10.96
CA PRO A 414 -5.73 -23.91 -10.32
C PRO A 414 -6.27 -22.46 -10.65
N PRO A 415 -7.49 -22.05 -10.25
CA PRO A 415 -8.03 -20.73 -10.61
C PRO A 415 -7.89 -19.69 -9.47
N GLU A 416 -7.25 -18.54 -9.73
CA GLU A 416 -7.37 -17.33 -8.91
C GLU A 416 -7.29 -16.04 -9.75
N SER A 417 -7.92 -15.01 -9.19
CA SER A 417 -7.98 -13.57 -9.51
C SER A 417 -8.76 -13.10 -10.73
N ASP A 418 -9.94 -12.55 -10.39
CA ASP A 418 -10.53 -11.29 -10.88
C ASP A 418 -9.65 -10.47 -11.82
N ASP A 419 -10.15 -10.29 -13.05
CA ASP A 419 -9.82 -9.13 -13.87
C ASP A 419 -11.10 -8.63 -14.55
N GLU A 420 -11.21 -7.31 -14.56
CA GLU A 420 -12.31 -6.51 -15.08
C GLU A 420 -12.45 -6.71 -16.60
N ASN A 421 -13.25 -7.69 -17.01
CA ASN A 421 -13.70 -7.73 -18.39
C ASN A 421 -14.85 -6.72 -18.56
N GLU A 422 -14.52 -5.57 -19.17
CA GLU A 422 -15.41 -4.99 -20.16
C GLU A 422 -15.95 -6.14 -21.01
N GLU A 423 -17.25 -6.44 -20.88
CA GLU A 423 -17.92 -7.39 -21.75
C GLU A 423 -17.86 -6.76 -23.16
N GLU A 424 -16.78 -7.03 -23.89
CA GLU A 424 -16.79 -6.99 -25.34
C GLU A 424 -17.96 -7.87 -25.76
N GLU A 425 -18.94 -7.24 -26.39
CA GLU A 425 -20.05 -7.93 -27.00
C GLU A 425 -19.48 -8.80 -28.12
N GLU A 426 -19.13 -10.04 -27.78
CA GLU A 426 -19.14 -11.11 -28.76
C GLU A 426 -20.61 -11.28 -29.15
N ASP A 427 -20.97 -10.57 -30.22
CA ASP A 427 -22.09 -10.88 -31.08
C ASP A 427 -21.98 -12.36 -31.42
N ALA A 428 -22.60 -13.21 -30.60
CA ALA A 428 -22.90 -14.57 -30.97
C ALA A 428 -23.89 -14.45 -32.13
N ASP A 429 -23.33 -14.42 -33.34
CA ASP A 429 -24.02 -14.73 -34.58
C ASP A 429 -24.77 -16.04 -34.33
N CYS A 430 -26.06 -15.92 -33.98
CA CYS A 430 -27.02 -16.98 -34.17
C CYS A 430 -27.10 -17.12 -35.68
N ASP A 431 -26.21 -17.96 -36.22
CA ASP A 431 -26.41 -18.64 -37.47
C ASP A 431 -27.57 -19.61 -37.21
N CYS A 432 -28.78 -19.05 -37.16
CA CYS A 432 -29.98 -19.80 -37.05
C CYS A 432 -30.25 -20.33 -38.46
N ASP A 433 -29.68 -21.50 -38.75
CA ASP A 433 -29.96 -22.29 -39.95
C ASP A 433 -31.45 -22.18 -40.31
N ASP A 434 -31.67 -21.66 -41.52
CA ASP A 434 -32.94 -21.34 -42.15
C ASP A 434 -33.62 -22.64 -42.66
N GLU A 435 -33.70 -23.67 -41.82
CA GLU A 435 -34.33 -24.96 -42.14
C GLU A 435 -35.69 -25.08 -41.44
N GLU A 436 -36.71 -24.69 -42.20
CA GLU A 436 -38.06 -25.26 -42.25
C GLU A 436 -38.61 -25.93 -40.97
N ASP A 437 -39.45 -25.21 -40.22
CA ASP A 437 -40.62 -25.81 -39.56
C ASP A 437 -41.88 -25.08 -40.05
N ASP A 438 -42.22 -25.33 -41.31
CA ASP A 438 -43.37 -24.79 -42.03
C ASP A 438 -44.60 -25.72 -41.85
N SER A 439 -44.84 -26.22 -40.64
CA SER A 439 -45.87 -27.22 -40.37
C SER A 439 -47.29 -26.67 -40.19
N VAL A 440 -47.53 -25.37 -40.38
CA VAL A 440 -48.89 -24.84 -40.60
C VAL A 440 -48.87 -23.69 -41.61
N ALA A 441 -48.75 -24.03 -42.90
CA ALA A 441 -49.03 -23.11 -43.99
C ALA A 441 -50.48 -22.60 -43.86
N ARG A 442 -50.67 -21.42 -43.26
CA ARG A 442 -51.94 -20.69 -43.27
C ARG A 442 -52.21 -20.31 -44.73
N VAL A 443 -53.08 -21.04 -45.40
CA VAL A 443 -53.54 -20.74 -46.75
C VAL A 443 -54.71 -19.76 -46.65
N ALA A 444 -54.61 -18.59 -47.28
CA ALA A 444 -55.74 -17.68 -47.38
C ALA A 444 -56.66 -18.17 -48.51
N LYS A 445 -57.81 -18.72 -48.15
CA LYS A 445 -58.76 -19.33 -49.11
C LYS A 445 -59.64 -18.29 -49.80
N ASN A 446 -59.90 -17.16 -49.13
CA ASN A 446 -60.71 -16.03 -49.61
C ASN A 446 -60.15 -14.72 -49.02
N GLY A 447 -60.59 -13.55 -49.53
CA GLY A 447 -60.17 -12.23 -49.03
C GLY A 447 -60.46 -12.01 -47.53
N GLU A 448 -61.58 -12.52 -47.03
CA GLU A 448 -61.91 -12.46 -45.60
C GLU A 448 -60.96 -13.27 -44.70
N ASP A 449 -60.37 -14.36 -45.22
CA ASP A 449 -59.41 -15.17 -44.47
C ASP A 449 -58.02 -14.53 -44.46
N LEU A 450 -57.65 -13.80 -45.53
CA LEU A 450 -56.44 -12.99 -45.60
C LEU A 450 -56.46 -11.88 -44.53
N ASP A 451 -57.57 -11.14 -44.44
CA ASP A 451 -57.74 -10.08 -43.44
C ASP A 451 -57.73 -10.63 -42.00
N LYS A 452 -58.30 -11.81 -41.77
CA LYS A 452 -58.21 -12.50 -40.45
C LYS A 452 -56.78 -12.85 -40.10
N ILE A 453 -56.00 -13.41 -41.03
CA ILE A 453 -54.59 -13.78 -40.81
C ILE A 453 -53.76 -12.54 -40.45
N ILE A 454 -53.94 -11.43 -41.18
CA ILE A 454 -53.25 -10.16 -40.91
C ILE A 454 -53.67 -9.58 -39.56
N LYS A 455 -54.97 -9.63 -39.22
CA LYS A 455 -55.49 -9.16 -37.94
C LYS A 455 -54.95 -9.98 -36.76
N ASP A 456 -54.86 -11.29 -36.90
CA ASP A 456 -54.31 -12.19 -35.90
C ASP A 456 -52.80 -11.96 -35.70
N LEU A 457 -52.03 -11.80 -36.79
CA LEU A 457 -50.60 -11.48 -36.72
C LEU A 457 -50.34 -10.09 -36.11
N LYS A 458 -51.19 -9.09 -36.43
CA LYS A 458 -51.16 -7.76 -35.77
C LYS A 458 -51.46 -7.86 -34.27
N ALA A 459 -52.40 -8.70 -33.87
CA ALA A 459 -52.72 -8.94 -32.47
C ALA A 459 -51.57 -9.66 -31.73
N GLU A 460 -50.96 -10.68 -32.35
CA GLU A 460 -49.82 -11.42 -31.82
C GLU A 460 -48.59 -10.53 -31.66
N LYS A 461 -48.24 -9.72 -32.67
CA LYS A 461 -47.17 -8.71 -32.60
C LYS A 461 -47.39 -7.72 -31.46
N LYS A 462 -48.62 -7.24 -31.28
CA LYS A 462 -48.99 -6.33 -30.18
C LYS A 462 -48.90 -7.01 -28.81
N ALA A 463 -49.23 -8.30 -28.72
CA ALA A 463 -49.08 -9.08 -27.49
C ALA A 463 -47.61 -9.31 -27.13
N LEU A 464 -46.78 -9.70 -28.11
CA LEU A 464 -45.33 -9.88 -27.94
C LEU A 464 -44.62 -8.57 -27.56
N SER A 465 -44.99 -7.45 -28.19
CA SER A 465 -44.47 -6.11 -27.84
C SER A 465 -44.81 -5.72 -26.40
N LYS A 466 -46.06 -5.95 -25.97
CA LYS A 466 -46.47 -5.72 -24.57
C LYS A 466 -45.70 -6.60 -23.59
N ALA A 467 -45.56 -7.89 -23.90
CA ALA A 467 -44.83 -8.86 -23.08
C ALA A 467 -43.34 -8.50 -22.96
N LYS A 468 -42.69 -8.08 -24.06
CA LYS A 468 -41.31 -7.56 -24.06
C LYS A 468 -41.18 -6.34 -23.16
N SER A 469 -42.08 -5.36 -23.29
CA SER A 469 -42.05 -4.15 -22.46
C SER A 469 -42.26 -4.44 -20.98
N PHE A 470 -43.10 -5.42 -20.63
CA PHE A 470 -43.35 -5.83 -19.26
C PHE A 470 -42.10 -6.48 -18.64
N LYS A 471 -41.52 -7.47 -19.32
CA LYS A 471 -40.28 -8.13 -18.88
C LYS A 471 -39.08 -7.18 -18.82
N ALA A 472 -38.99 -6.23 -19.75
CA ALA A 472 -37.96 -5.19 -19.71
C ALA A 472 -38.09 -4.25 -18.51
N LYS A 473 -39.32 -3.90 -18.10
CA LYS A 473 -39.56 -3.13 -16.87
C LYS A 473 -39.18 -3.94 -15.63
N GLU A 474 -39.52 -5.23 -15.61
CA GLU A 474 -39.16 -6.15 -14.52
C GLU A 474 -37.64 -6.32 -14.40
N ALA A 475 -36.93 -6.51 -15.52
CA ALA A 475 -35.46 -6.56 -15.55
C ALA A 475 -34.81 -5.24 -15.09
N LYS A 476 -35.41 -4.09 -15.44
CA LYS A 476 -34.93 -2.78 -14.96
C LYS A 476 -35.12 -2.64 -13.45
N LEU A 477 -36.25 -3.09 -12.90
CA LEU A 477 -36.51 -3.10 -11.46
C LEU A 477 -35.52 -4.02 -10.74
N GLU A 478 -35.24 -5.20 -11.30
CA GLU A 478 -34.28 -6.13 -10.71
C GLU A 478 -32.84 -5.58 -10.75
N ASN A 479 -32.45 -4.87 -11.82
CA ASN A 479 -31.18 -4.14 -11.87
C ASN A 479 -31.08 -3.06 -10.77
N THR A 480 -32.16 -2.31 -10.53
CA THR A 480 -32.17 -1.33 -9.41
C THR A 480 -32.08 -2.02 -8.04
N ARG A 481 -32.65 -3.22 -7.90
CA ARG A 481 -32.53 -4.03 -6.69
C ARG A 481 -31.11 -4.58 -6.50
N ILE A 482 -30.48 -5.08 -7.55
CA ILE A 482 -29.10 -5.58 -7.51
C ILE A 482 -28.14 -4.45 -7.11
N THR A 483 -28.27 -3.27 -7.69
CA THR A 483 -27.43 -2.12 -7.35
C THR A 483 -27.63 -1.68 -5.89
N ALA A 484 -28.87 -1.66 -5.40
CA ALA A 484 -29.17 -1.39 -3.99
C ALA A 484 -28.60 -2.45 -3.04
N LEU A 485 -28.75 -3.74 -3.36
CA LEU A 485 -28.19 -4.85 -2.56
C LEU A 485 -26.67 -4.83 -2.54
N LYS A 486 -26.01 -4.56 -3.68
CA LYS A 486 -24.56 -4.39 -3.75
C LYS A 486 -24.09 -3.24 -2.85
N ALA A 487 -24.78 -2.11 -2.87
CA ALA A 487 -24.47 -0.98 -2.00
C ALA A 487 -24.67 -1.30 -0.51
N GLU A 488 -25.73 -2.02 -0.14
CA GLU A 488 -25.98 -2.43 1.25
C GLU A 488 -24.93 -3.46 1.73
N ILE A 489 -24.54 -4.40 0.88
CA ILE A 489 -23.47 -5.36 1.16
C ILE A 489 -22.15 -4.62 1.39
N ALA A 490 -21.76 -3.71 0.50
CA ALA A 490 -20.53 -2.94 0.63
C ALA A 490 -20.53 -2.13 1.95
N ALA A 491 -21.63 -1.43 2.25
CA ALA A 491 -21.76 -0.66 3.49
C ALA A 491 -21.65 -1.54 4.76
N LEU A 492 -22.26 -2.73 4.73
CA LEU A 492 -22.18 -3.68 5.85
C LEU A 492 -20.76 -4.28 5.98
N GLU A 493 -20.11 -4.60 4.87
CA GLU A 493 -18.72 -5.10 4.86
C GLU A 493 -17.74 -4.05 5.40
N THR A 494 -17.87 -2.79 5.01
CA THR A 494 -17.11 -1.66 5.58
C THR A 494 -17.34 -1.54 7.09
N SER A 495 -18.59 -1.65 7.55
CA SER A 495 -18.91 -1.61 8.98
C SER A 495 -18.28 -2.78 9.75
N ILE A 496 -18.31 -3.99 9.21
CA ILE A 496 -17.68 -5.18 9.81
C ILE A 496 -16.15 -5.01 9.86
N ASN A 497 -15.55 -4.58 8.75
CA ASN A 497 -14.10 -4.35 8.67
C ASN A 497 -13.65 -3.35 9.73
N ASN A 498 -14.34 -2.21 9.84
CA ASN A 498 -14.03 -1.18 10.83
C ASN A 498 -14.09 -1.71 12.26
N ARG A 499 -15.13 -2.49 12.61
CA ARG A 499 -15.25 -3.12 13.94
C ARG A 499 -14.13 -4.12 14.20
N CYS A 500 -13.74 -4.91 13.21
CA CYS A 500 -12.63 -5.86 13.32
C CYS A 500 -11.30 -5.14 13.58
N ILE A 501 -11.03 -4.02 12.89
CA ILE A 501 -9.84 -3.21 13.12
C ILE A 501 -9.83 -2.68 14.55
N LEU A 502 -10.93 -2.08 15.00
CA LEU A 502 -11.02 -1.51 16.35
C LEU A 502 -10.79 -2.57 17.43
N ALA A 503 -11.44 -3.73 17.32
CA ALA A 503 -11.28 -4.82 18.27
C ALA A 503 -9.83 -5.35 18.30
N ARG A 504 -9.21 -5.54 17.12
CA ARG A 504 -7.81 -5.96 17.02
C ARG A 504 -6.87 -4.91 17.61
N ASN A 505 -7.06 -3.64 17.27
CA ASN A 505 -6.25 -2.55 17.78
C ASN A 505 -6.35 -2.45 19.31
N GLU A 506 -7.54 -2.56 19.89
CA GLU A 506 -7.75 -2.55 21.34
C GLU A 506 -7.03 -3.71 22.03
N PHE A 507 -7.14 -4.92 21.47
CA PHE A 507 -6.44 -6.09 21.98
C PHE A 507 -4.91 -5.93 21.91
N SER A 508 -4.38 -5.54 20.76
CA SER A 508 -2.94 -5.35 20.58
C SER A 508 -2.38 -4.26 21.50
N LYS A 509 -3.11 -3.15 21.67
CA LYS A 509 -2.73 -2.09 22.62
C LYS A 509 -2.67 -2.60 24.06
N ALA A 510 -3.68 -3.34 24.49
CA ALA A 510 -3.71 -3.90 25.85
C ALA A 510 -2.60 -4.93 26.08
N ALA A 511 -2.33 -5.79 25.08
CA ALA A 511 -1.27 -6.77 25.16
C ALA A 511 0.13 -6.13 25.25
N ILE A 512 0.42 -5.16 24.37
CA ILE A 512 1.71 -4.45 24.35
C ILE A 512 1.93 -3.65 25.64
N ARG A 513 0.88 -2.98 26.15
CA ARG A 513 0.95 -2.26 27.43
C ARG A 513 1.32 -3.17 28.60
N ARG A 514 0.70 -4.34 28.70
CA ARG A 514 1.02 -5.35 29.74
C ARG A 514 2.44 -5.86 29.60
N GLN A 515 2.83 -6.19 28.38
CA GLN A 515 4.16 -6.71 28.07
C GLN A 515 5.24 -5.68 28.44
N TYR A 516 5.04 -4.42 28.05
CA TYR A 516 5.94 -3.32 28.37
C TYR A 516 6.08 -3.10 29.89
N ALA A 517 4.96 -3.06 30.60
CA ALA A 517 4.97 -2.95 32.06
C ALA A 517 5.68 -4.13 32.73
N SER A 518 5.52 -5.34 32.20
CA SER A 518 6.22 -6.53 32.68
C SER A 518 7.72 -6.49 32.39
N SER A 519 8.13 -5.99 31.21
CA SER A 519 9.55 -5.86 30.84
C SER A 519 10.28 -4.85 31.73
N ILE A 520 9.66 -3.70 32.02
CA ILE A 520 10.24 -2.71 32.94
C ILE A 520 10.33 -3.29 34.35
N LYS A 521 9.29 -3.98 34.80
CA LYS A 521 9.31 -4.62 36.11
C LYS A 521 10.46 -5.62 36.23
N ALA A 522 10.73 -6.41 35.19
CA ALA A 522 11.84 -7.36 35.18
C ALA A 522 13.21 -6.66 35.22
N ALA A 523 13.40 -5.59 34.42
CA ALA A 523 14.63 -4.81 34.41
C ALA A 523 14.88 -4.09 35.75
N ASP A 524 13.83 -3.51 36.34
CA ASP A 524 13.89 -2.89 37.67
C ASP A 524 14.22 -3.96 38.73
N ASP A 525 13.55 -5.13 38.73
CA ASP A 525 13.83 -6.24 39.66
C ASP A 525 15.27 -6.78 39.52
N GLU A 526 15.84 -6.85 38.31
CA GLU A 526 17.24 -7.23 38.08
C GLU A 526 18.22 -6.15 38.58
N SER A 527 17.93 -4.87 38.30
CA SER A 527 18.74 -3.77 38.83
C SER A 527 18.71 -3.72 40.36
N PHE A 528 17.59 -4.08 40.98
CA PHE A 528 17.48 -4.18 42.43
C PHE A 528 18.26 -5.38 42.99
N ALA A 529 18.24 -6.53 42.30
CA ALA A 529 18.99 -7.71 42.71
C ALA A 529 20.51 -7.51 42.68
N ASN A 530 20.99 -6.62 41.81
CA ASN A 530 22.41 -6.29 41.63
C ASN A 530 22.89 -5.10 42.49
N ALA A 531 22.02 -4.48 43.31
CA ALA A 531 22.36 -3.32 44.16
C ALA A 531 22.94 -3.74 45.53
N ASP A 532 23.81 -2.90 46.11
CA ASP A 532 24.47 -3.17 47.40
C ASP A 532 23.48 -3.17 48.61
N PRO A 533 23.65 -4.07 49.61
CA PRO A 533 22.71 -4.25 50.72
C PRO A 533 22.52 -3.04 51.65
N ASP A 534 23.45 -2.09 51.68
CA ASP A 534 23.35 -0.88 52.53
C ASP A 534 22.39 0.20 51.96
N SER A 535 21.86 -0.01 50.75
CA SER A 535 20.92 0.91 50.07
C SER A 535 19.44 0.55 50.24
N ASP A 536 19.14 -0.51 51.00
CA ASP A 536 17.82 -1.18 51.04
C ASP A 536 16.63 -0.29 51.45
N LEU A 537 16.85 0.82 52.17
CA LEU A 537 15.77 1.72 52.61
C LEU A 537 15.38 2.82 51.60
N GLU A 538 16.26 3.20 50.68
CA GLU A 538 15.94 4.15 49.59
C GLU A 538 15.40 3.42 48.36
N VAL A 539 15.87 2.20 48.12
CA VAL A 539 15.46 1.34 46.99
C VAL A 539 13.99 0.92 47.07
N ILE A 540 13.46 0.65 48.27
CA ILE A 540 12.03 0.29 48.49
C ILE A 540 11.09 1.47 48.18
N LYS A 541 11.56 2.73 48.30
CA LYS A 541 10.76 3.93 47.98
C LYS A 541 10.67 4.23 46.48
N MET A 542 11.45 3.54 45.64
CA MET A 542 11.56 3.80 44.21
C MET A 542 10.81 2.80 43.31
N ARG A 543 10.07 1.84 43.90
CA ARG A 543 9.22 0.93 43.11
C ARG A 543 8.13 1.73 42.41
N ARG A 544 8.19 1.72 41.08
CA ARG A 544 7.22 2.38 40.20
C ARG A 544 5.86 1.68 40.29
N ASP A 545 4.78 2.44 40.07
CA ASP A 545 3.47 1.85 39.84
C ASP A 545 3.41 1.29 38.41
N TYR A 546 3.77 0.02 38.26
CA TYR A 546 3.73 -0.67 36.96
C TYR A 546 2.32 -0.69 36.35
N GLY A 547 1.25 -0.60 37.16
CA GLY A 547 -0.12 -0.50 36.65
C GLY A 547 -0.47 0.90 36.13
N ALA A 548 0.17 1.95 36.65
CA ALA A 548 0.11 3.28 36.04
C ALA A 548 0.93 3.33 34.73
N VAL A 549 2.10 2.68 34.69
CA VAL A 549 2.93 2.54 33.48
C VAL A 549 2.17 1.79 32.39
N GLU A 550 1.52 0.67 32.71
CA GLU A 550 0.67 -0.08 31.76
C GLU A 550 -0.41 0.81 31.13
N ARG A 551 -1.09 1.63 31.94
CA ARG A 551 -2.18 2.49 31.47
C ARG A 551 -1.72 3.70 30.66
N SER A 552 -0.56 4.25 30.99
CA SER A 552 -0.02 5.48 30.40
C SER A 552 0.86 5.25 29.18
N PHE A 553 1.37 4.01 28.97
CA PHE A 553 2.27 3.73 27.86
C PHE A 553 1.62 4.04 26.50
N PRO A 554 2.24 4.94 25.69
CA PRO A 554 1.68 5.36 24.41
C PRO A 554 1.84 4.25 23.36
N VAL A 555 0.70 3.70 22.94
CA VAL A 555 0.61 2.69 21.88
C VAL A 555 -0.40 3.16 20.83
N PHE A 556 0.07 3.28 19.59
CA PHE A 556 -0.72 3.74 18.45
C PHE A 556 -0.86 2.62 17.43
N CYS A 557 -2.06 2.43 16.89
CA CYS A 557 -2.32 1.44 15.85
C CYS A 557 -2.68 2.16 14.56
N VAL A 558 -1.71 2.25 13.65
CA VAL A 558 -1.75 3.17 12.50
C VAL A 558 -1.82 2.46 11.16
N SER A 559 -2.49 3.11 10.19
CA SER A 559 -2.41 2.74 8.78
C SER A 559 -1.93 3.93 7.95
N SER A 560 -0.67 3.86 7.52
CA SER A 560 -0.06 4.88 6.64
C SER A 560 -0.77 4.98 5.29
N ARG A 561 -1.17 3.84 4.71
CA ARG A 561 -1.83 3.79 3.38
C ARG A 561 -3.21 4.43 3.42
N ALA A 562 -4.04 4.05 4.40
CA ALA A 562 -5.37 4.63 4.55
C ALA A 562 -5.30 6.14 4.81
N TYR A 563 -4.34 6.59 5.62
CA TYR A 563 -4.12 8.01 5.87
C TYR A 563 -3.73 8.79 4.60
N GLN A 564 -2.76 8.27 3.83
CA GLN A 564 -2.33 8.92 2.59
C GLN A 564 -3.45 8.95 1.54
N ARG A 565 -4.33 7.94 1.49
CA ARG A 565 -5.56 7.95 0.69
C ARG A 565 -6.51 9.06 1.08
N PHE A 566 -6.78 9.25 2.38
CA PHE A 566 -7.62 10.36 2.86
C PHE A 566 -7.04 11.73 2.52
N LYS A 567 -5.71 11.86 2.47
CA LYS A 567 -5.02 13.08 2.02
C LYS A 567 -5.00 13.26 0.50
N GLY A 568 -5.58 12.34 -0.28
CA GLY A 568 -5.63 12.39 -1.74
C GLY A 568 -4.28 12.13 -2.43
N ARG A 569 -3.34 11.50 -1.73
CA ARG A 569 -1.96 11.29 -2.20
C ARG A 569 -1.71 9.90 -2.76
N LEU A 570 -2.63 8.95 -2.58
CA LEU A 570 -2.44 7.55 -2.94
C LEU A 570 -3.68 7.02 -3.67
N GLY A 571 -3.91 7.51 -4.89
CA GLY A 571 -5.05 7.14 -5.74
C GLY A 571 -6.41 7.69 -5.26
N GLU A 572 -7.39 7.73 -6.16
CA GLU A 572 -8.76 8.21 -5.88
C GLU A 572 -9.69 7.14 -5.27
N GLU A 573 -9.19 5.93 -5.03
CA GLU A 573 -9.99 4.86 -4.42
C GLU A 573 -10.35 5.19 -2.97
N LYS A 574 -11.65 5.15 -2.66
CA LYS A 574 -12.13 5.26 -1.28
C LYS A 574 -11.61 4.09 -0.46
N ASP A 575 -11.05 4.40 0.71
CA ASP A 575 -10.65 3.35 1.65
C ASP A 575 -11.90 2.81 2.36
N ASP A 576 -12.30 1.59 2.01
CA ASP A 576 -13.50 0.94 2.56
C ASP A 576 -13.31 0.38 3.98
N LYS A 577 -12.14 0.60 4.61
CA LYS A 577 -11.79 0.03 5.93
C LYS A 577 -11.87 1.04 7.07
N PHE A 578 -11.64 2.32 6.77
CA PHE A 578 -11.60 3.41 7.74
C PHE A 578 -12.71 4.41 7.47
N LYS A 579 -13.25 5.04 8.53
CA LYS A 579 -14.36 6.00 8.39
C LYS A 579 -13.87 7.40 8.07
N ASP A 580 -12.75 7.76 8.67
CA ASP A 580 -12.20 9.10 8.72
C ASP A 580 -10.69 9.09 8.98
N GLU A 581 -10.04 10.21 8.74
CA GLU A 581 -8.60 10.38 8.93
C GLU A 581 -8.16 10.07 10.37
N GLU A 582 -8.94 10.45 11.40
CA GLU A 582 -8.60 10.18 12.80
C GLU A 582 -8.66 8.68 13.15
N SER A 583 -9.51 7.90 12.47
CA SER A 583 -9.56 6.45 12.68
C SER A 583 -8.30 5.70 12.23
N THR A 584 -7.42 6.36 11.47
CA THR A 584 -6.10 5.83 11.10
C THR A 584 -5.04 6.02 12.19
N GLU A 585 -5.36 6.78 13.24
CA GLU A 585 -4.49 7.16 14.38
C GLU A 585 -3.19 7.91 14.02
N ILE A 586 -2.93 8.22 12.75
CA ILE A 586 -1.79 9.07 12.34
C ILE A 586 -1.90 10.48 12.93
N PRO A 587 -3.05 11.18 12.90
CA PRO A 587 -3.19 12.49 13.56
C PRO A 587 -2.96 12.43 15.07
N ALA A 588 -3.39 11.34 15.72
CA ALA A 588 -3.16 11.13 17.15
C ALA A 588 -1.66 10.97 17.45
N LEU A 589 -0.93 10.26 16.59
CA LEU A 589 0.52 10.15 16.68
C LEU A 589 1.20 11.51 16.43
N GLN A 590 0.80 12.27 15.40
CA GLN A 590 1.33 13.62 15.16
C GLN A 590 1.14 14.54 16.38
N ARG A 591 -0.04 14.51 17.01
CA ARG A 591 -0.33 15.27 18.24
C ARG A 591 0.51 14.83 19.45
N HIS A 592 0.93 13.57 19.50
CA HIS A 592 1.81 13.08 20.56
C HIS A 592 3.27 13.52 20.36
N LEU A 593 3.68 13.71 19.10
CA LEU A 593 5.03 14.16 18.74
C LEU A 593 5.24 15.68 18.88
N LEU A 594 4.15 16.46 18.95
CA LEU A 594 4.14 17.92 19.14
C LEU A 594 4.06 18.31 20.62
#